data_AF-A0A821M6P1-F1
#
_entry.id   AF-A0A821M6P1-F1
#
_cell.length_a   1.000
_cell.length_b   1.000
_cell.length_c   1.000
_cell.angle_alpha   90.00
_cell.angle_beta   90.00
_cell.angle_gamma   90.00
#
_symmetry.space_group_name_H-M   'P 1'
#
loop_
_entity.id
_entity.type
_entity.pdbx_description
1 polymer ?
#
loop_
_entity_poly.entity_id
_entity_poly.type
_entity_poly.pdbx_seq_one_letter_code
_entity_poly.pdbx_strand_id
1 'polypeptide(L)' 'IDTDPGIDDCHAIMMALSCPNVEILGITIVTGNA' A
#
# COMPACT_ATOMS: atom_id res chain seq x y z
N ILE A 1 -5.19 1.60 3.01
CA ILE A 1 -3.99 2.25 2.44
C ILE A 1 -4.46 3.06 1.25
N ASP A 2 -4.31 4.38 1.31
CA ASP A 2 -4.65 5.25 0.19
C ASP A 2 -3.33 5.76 -0.40
N THR A 3 -3.00 5.35 -1.62
CA THR A 3 -1.70 5.61 -2.24
C THR A 3 -1.79 5.58 -3.76
N ASP A 4 -0.76 6.07 -4.44
CA ASP A 4 -0.58 6.13 -5.88
C ASP A 4 0.54 5.14 -6.29
N PRO A 5 0.25 3.85 -6.52
CA PRO A 5 1.23 2.76 -6.42
C PRO A 5 2.45 2.90 -7.33
N GLY A 6 3.46 3.63 -6.87
CA GLY A 6 4.81 3.62 -7.38
C GLY A 6 5.56 2.38 -6.91
N ILE A 7 6.83 2.30 -7.29
CA ILE A 7 7.68 1.15 -6.96
C ILE A 7 7.85 1.00 -5.45
N ASP A 8 8.02 2.11 -4.75
CA ASP A 8 8.17 2.16 -3.29
C ASP A 8 6.85 1.91 -2.55
N ASP A 9 5.73 2.42 -3.06
CA ASP A 9 4.39 2.11 -2.54
C ASP A 9 4.09 0.61 -2.60
N CYS A 10 4.44 -0.04 -3.72
CA CYS A 10 4.26 -1.48 -3.87
C CYS A 10 5.06 -2.25 -2.80
N HIS A 11 6.30 -1.85 -2.53
CA HIS A 11 7.09 -2.46 -1.45
C HIS A 11 6.47 -2.20 -0.07
N ALA A 12 5.98 -0.98 0.19
CA ALA A 12 5.32 -0.64 1.44
C ALA A 12 4.03 -1.44 1.67
N ILE A 13 3.22 -1.62 0.62
CA ILE A 13 2.01 -2.47 0.65
C ILE A 13 2.40 -3.92 0.97
N MET A 14 3.43 -4.46 0.31
CA MET A 14 3.90 -5.83 0.56
C MET A 14 4.40 -6.01 1.99
N MET A 15 5.10 -5.02 2.54
CA MET A 15 5.52 -5.00 3.94
C MET A 15 4.30 -4.97 4.88
N ALA A 16 3.33 -4.08 4.61
CA ALA A 16 2.13 -3.94 5.43
C ALA A 16 1.27 -5.23 5.45
N LEU A 17 1.16 -5.91 4.29
CA LEU A 17 0.50 -7.21 4.19
C LEU A 17 1.23 -8.34 4.92
N SER A 18 2.54 -8.19 5.12
CA SER A 18 3.38 -9.16 5.84
C SER A 18 3.45 -8.89 7.35
N CYS A 19 2.87 -7.79 7.84
CA CYS A 19 2.90 -7.43 9.25
C CYS A 19 1.84 -8.22 10.05
N PRO A 20 2.23 -9.09 11.00
CA PRO A 20 1.29 -9.99 11.69
C PRO A 20 0.33 -9.28 12.64
N ASN A 21 0.58 -8.02 12.98
CA ASN A 21 -0.24 -7.22 13.90
C ASN A 21 -1.03 -6.11 13.20
N VAL A 22 -1.14 -6.19 11.86
CA VAL A 22 -1.84 -5.18 11.05
C VAL A 22 -2.90 -5.88 10.21
N GLU A 23 -4.13 -5.40 10.30
CA GLU A 23 -5.23 -5.84 9.44
C GLU A 23 -5.52 -4.75 8.39
N ILE A 24 -5.35 -5.10 7.12
CA ILE A 24 -5.62 -4.19 6.01
C ILE A 24 -7.09 -4.33 5.60
N LEU A 25 -7.90 -3.32 5.93
CA LEU A 25 -9.33 -3.28 5.58
C LEU A 25 -9.60 -2.97 4.10
N GLY A 26 -8.63 -2.35 3.43
CA GLY A 26 -8.76 -1.97 2.03
C GLY A 26 -7.60 -1.12 1.52
N ILE A 27 -7.46 -1.11 0.19
CA ILE A 27 -6.50 -0.29 -0.53
C ILE A 27 -7.28 0.56 -1.53
N THR A 28 -7.09 1.88 -1.48
CA THR A 28 -7.67 2.85 -2.41
C THR A 28 -6.55 3.52 -3.19
N ILE A 29 -6.85 3.88 -4.42
CA ILE A 29 -5.85 4.41 -5.35
C ILE A 29 -6.16 5.87 -5.63
N VAL A 30 -5.16 6.73 -5.40
CA VAL A 30 -5.18 8.13 -5.83
C VAL A 30 -4.29 8.29 -7.07
N THR A 31 -4.59 9.29 -7.88
CA THR A 31 -3.72 9.69 -9.00
C THR A 31 -2.46 10.36 -8.46
N GLY A 32 -1.29 9.99 -8.99
CA GLY A 32 -0.01 10.54 -8.55
C GLY A 32 1.17 10.04 -9.39
N ASN A 33 2.15 9.38 -8.75
CA ASN A 33 3.53 9.01 -9.14
C ASN A 33 3.79 8.54 -10.59
N ALA A 34 2.76 8.23 -11.36
CA ALA A 34 2.75 7.90 -12.80
C ALA A 34 3.48 6.60 -13.17
#